data_AF-G0UZG6-F1
#
_entry.id   AF-G0UZG6-F1
#
_cell.length_a   1.000
_cell.length_b   1.000
_cell.length_c   1.000
_cell.angle_alpha   90.00
_cell.angle_beta   90.00
_cell.angle_gamma   90.00
#
_symmetry.space_group_name_H-M   'P 1'
#
loop_
_entity.id
_entity.type
_entity.pdbx_description
1 polymer ?
#
loop_
_entity_poly.entity_id
_entity_poly.type
_entity_poly.pdbx_seq_one_letter_code
_entity_poly.pdbx_strand_id
1 'polypeptide(L)'
;CTGWYCFIHASDAFKQAHGLLSPNYTKFKGSWKETAVRCFIASKQGEKHSFALKRQRSEMGMPSVHHPINLTYSPVAVQRAFYSDHLFQAWMCTILPCHYHMQISGKVAGAAHPQADLLSVVGRYRSGLKEVPPCSNLSPDEFRARFEETGLPVILTDIATEWPIFKMLQGKFENLSAKRAELFLPEVPPDVPMRCEHTRMSIDDYVRYAKEQNDERPIYLFDAEFGTWMNVEALYTVPEHFGRDDFFKVLGDARPKFRWIIAGPRRGGSSFHVDPNYTSAWNANLTGFKRWILLPPGHTPAGVFPSDDMSEVATSVSLTEWLLNHYDATVEKWRDVAYECVCGPGDIMFIPCGWWHFVINLEDSVAITQNYVSRCNLLNVLKFLSAMKSSISGIDEDMDDCDTNRMVEERRASFAEEFSAAMHASYPDLMERVESNAKMEAAERHRRRKVCTALPLLDAGNAGGFAFDF
;
A
#
# COMPACT_ATOMS: atom_id res chain seq x y z
N CYS A 1 -26.43 4.37 -27.97
CA CYS A 1 -26.67 5.28 -26.84
C CYS A 1 -27.65 4.75 -25.76
N THR A 2 -28.18 3.53 -25.85
CA THR A 2 -29.12 2.96 -24.85
C THR A 2 -28.46 2.13 -23.75
N GLY A 3 -27.22 1.67 -23.92
CA GLY A 3 -26.50 0.89 -22.90
C GLY A 3 -26.06 1.72 -21.68
N TRP A 4 -25.72 2.99 -21.90
CA TRP A 4 -25.33 3.94 -20.83
C TRP A 4 -26.50 4.25 -19.88
N TYR A 5 -27.72 4.37 -20.43
CA TYR A 5 -28.93 4.69 -19.68
C TYR A 5 -29.36 3.54 -18.74
N CYS A 6 -29.31 2.29 -19.20
CA CYS A 6 -29.62 1.14 -18.35
C CYS A 6 -28.59 0.93 -17.22
N PHE A 7 -27.32 1.27 -17.44
CA PHE A 7 -26.26 1.05 -16.46
C PHE A 7 -26.28 2.08 -15.32
N ILE A 8 -26.56 3.35 -15.61
CA ILE A 8 -26.74 4.38 -14.57
C ILE A 8 -27.94 4.04 -13.69
N HIS A 9 -29.08 3.69 -14.30
CA HIS A 9 -30.28 3.35 -13.54
C HIS A 9 -30.21 2.00 -12.81
N ALA A 10 -29.47 1.01 -13.33
CA ALA A 10 -29.18 -0.21 -12.59
C ALA A 10 -28.21 0.06 -11.44
N SER A 11 -27.19 0.91 -11.63
CA SER A 11 -26.30 1.31 -10.54
C SER A 11 -27.05 2.08 -9.45
N ASP A 12 -27.96 2.98 -9.81
CA ASP A 12 -28.70 3.79 -8.84
C ASP A 12 -29.79 2.97 -8.14
N ALA A 13 -30.49 2.10 -8.86
CA ALA A 13 -31.43 1.16 -8.27
C ALA A 13 -30.73 0.14 -7.35
N PHE A 14 -29.51 -0.29 -7.69
CA PHE A 14 -28.74 -1.22 -6.86
C PHE A 14 -28.02 -0.50 -5.71
N LYS A 15 -27.60 0.76 -5.87
CA LYS A 15 -27.09 1.63 -4.80
C LYS A 15 -28.19 1.97 -3.81
N GLN A 16 -29.40 2.29 -4.30
CA GLN A 16 -30.59 2.43 -3.45
C GLN A 16 -30.93 1.09 -2.78
N ALA A 17 -30.91 -0.03 -3.51
CA ALA A 17 -31.17 -1.34 -2.93
C ALA A 17 -30.11 -1.75 -1.90
N HIS A 18 -28.83 -1.46 -2.11
CA HIS A 18 -27.74 -1.72 -1.16
C HIS A 18 -27.84 -0.81 0.07
N GLY A 19 -28.30 0.44 -0.09
CA GLY A 19 -28.65 1.31 1.02
C GLY A 19 -29.88 0.85 1.80
N LEU A 20 -30.82 0.17 1.13
CA LEU A 20 -32.08 -0.33 1.70
C LEU A 20 -31.97 -1.76 2.29
N LEU A 21 -31.03 -2.56 1.80
CA LEU A 21 -30.84 -3.96 2.20
C LEU A 21 -29.71 -4.05 3.23
N SER A 22 -30.03 -4.55 4.43
CA SER A 22 -29.04 -4.74 5.50
C SER A 22 -27.85 -5.57 5.02
N PRO A 23 -26.60 -5.24 5.41
CA PRO A 23 -25.39 -6.01 5.07
C PRO A 23 -25.43 -7.50 5.46
N ASN A 24 -26.39 -7.90 6.29
CA ASN A 24 -26.64 -9.31 6.61
C ASN A 24 -27.26 -10.12 5.47
N TYR A 25 -27.75 -9.48 4.39
CA TYR A 25 -28.41 -10.15 3.27
C TYR A 25 -27.46 -10.61 2.15
N THR A 26 -26.21 -10.13 2.12
CA THR A 26 -25.23 -10.42 1.06
C THR A 26 -24.08 -11.28 1.58
N LYS A 27 -24.39 -12.43 2.20
CA LYS A 27 -23.37 -13.46 2.45
C LYS A 27 -23.34 -14.45 1.29
N PHE A 28 -22.33 -14.32 0.44
CA PHE A 28 -21.99 -15.39 -0.52
C PHE A 28 -21.55 -16.63 0.26
N LYS A 29 -22.15 -17.78 -0.05
CA LYS A 29 -21.79 -19.05 0.59
C LYS A 29 -20.66 -19.68 -0.25
N GLY A 30 -19.43 -19.33 0.08
CA GLY A 30 -18.24 -19.63 -0.74
C GLY A 30 -17.79 -18.42 -1.57
N SER A 31 -16.88 -18.62 -2.53
CA SER A 31 -16.44 -17.53 -3.42
C SER A 31 -17.63 -16.98 -4.23
N TRP A 32 -17.65 -15.66 -4.46
CA TRP A 32 -18.67 -15.05 -5.31
C TRP A 32 -18.62 -15.61 -6.74
N LYS A 33 -17.43 -16.01 -7.24
CA LYS A 33 -17.24 -16.67 -8.54
C LYS A 33 -17.99 -17.99 -8.57
N GLU A 34 -17.85 -18.79 -7.52
CA GLU A 34 -18.55 -20.08 -7.40
C GLU A 34 -20.06 -19.89 -7.27
N THR A 35 -20.50 -18.87 -6.52
CA THR A 35 -21.92 -18.55 -6.39
C THR A 35 -22.52 -18.06 -7.72
N ALA A 36 -21.80 -17.22 -8.47
CA ALA A 36 -22.21 -16.73 -9.78
C ALA A 36 -22.30 -17.86 -10.81
N VAL A 37 -21.31 -18.77 -10.83
CA VAL A 37 -21.31 -19.96 -11.70
C VAL A 37 -22.48 -20.89 -11.35
N ARG A 38 -22.74 -21.14 -10.07
CA ARG A 38 -23.90 -21.94 -9.63
C ARG A 38 -25.22 -21.31 -10.03
N CYS A 39 -25.38 -20.01 -9.83
CA CYS A 39 -26.57 -19.27 -10.27
C CYS A 39 -26.75 -19.32 -11.80
N PHE A 40 -25.66 -19.22 -12.56
CA PHE A 40 -25.69 -19.35 -14.01
C PHE A 40 -26.10 -20.76 -14.46
N ILE A 41 -25.53 -21.80 -13.85
CA ILE A 41 -25.89 -23.20 -14.13
C ILE A 41 -27.37 -23.46 -13.78
N ALA A 42 -27.82 -23.02 -12.60
CA ALA A 42 -29.22 -23.15 -12.18
C ALA A 42 -30.18 -22.41 -13.13
N SER A 43 -29.78 -21.24 -13.64
CA SER A 43 -30.56 -20.49 -14.64
C SER A 43 -30.69 -21.22 -15.98
N LYS A 44 -29.65 -21.99 -16.38
CA LYS A 44 -29.67 -22.81 -17.59
C LYS A 44 -30.53 -24.07 -17.45
N GLN A 45 -30.70 -24.55 -16.22
CA GLN A 45 -31.52 -25.72 -15.89
C GLN A 45 -33.00 -25.35 -15.64
N GLY A 46 -33.35 -24.06 -15.69
CA GLY A 46 -34.73 -23.59 -15.54
C GLY A 46 -35.27 -23.68 -14.11
N GLU A 47 -34.40 -23.82 -13.12
CA GLU A 47 -34.79 -23.91 -11.71
C GLU A 47 -35.33 -22.55 -11.22
N LYS A 48 -36.59 -22.55 -10.74
CA LYS A 48 -37.20 -21.40 -10.07
C LYS A 48 -36.98 -21.53 -8.57
N HIS A 49 -36.25 -20.61 -7.97
CA HIS A 49 -36.10 -20.56 -6.51
C HIS A 49 -37.13 -19.62 -5.90
N SER A 50 -37.94 -20.12 -4.97
CA SER A 50 -38.77 -19.31 -4.08
C SER A 50 -38.11 -19.21 -2.71
N PHE A 51 -37.77 -18.00 -2.28
CA PHE A 51 -37.37 -17.75 -0.89
C PHE A 51 -38.60 -17.31 -0.08
N ALA A 52 -38.95 -18.08 0.95
CA ALA A 52 -39.90 -17.64 1.96
C ALA A 52 -39.16 -16.83 3.03
N LEU A 53 -39.40 -15.52 3.08
CA LEU A 53 -38.92 -14.65 4.15
C LEU A 53 -39.69 -14.96 5.46
N LYS A 54 -39.10 -15.75 6.36
CA LYS A 54 -39.55 -15.77 7.76
C LYS A 54 -39.07 -14.49 8.45
N ARG A 55 -39.94 -13.49 8.57
CA ARG A 55 -39.75 -12.37 9.50
C ARG A 55 -39.81 -12.91 10.93
N GLN A 56 -38.66 -13.05 11.59
CA GLN A 56 -38.62 -13.14 13.05
C GLN A 56 -38.24 -11.76 13.60
N ARG A 57 -39.23 -11.01 14.07
CA ARG A 57 -39.09 -10.20 15.28
C ARG A 57 -40.45 -9.76 15.80
N SER A 58 -40.75 -10.24 17.01
CA SER A 58 -41.70 -9.63 17.93
C SER A 58 -41.08 -8.33 18.43
N GLU A 59 -41.70 -7.19 18.12
CA GLU A 59 -41.75 -6.03 19.01
C GLU A 59 -42.80 -5.07 18.46
N MET A 60 -43.73 -4.70 19.35
CA MET A 60 -44.80 -3.72 19.18
C MET A 60 -46.05 -4.16 18.37
N GLY A 61 -46.92 -4.93 19.04
CA GLY A 61 -48.29 -4.48 19.35
C GLY A 61 -49.23 -3.98 18.25
N MET A 62 -49.06 -4.37 16.99
CA MET A 62 -50.06 -4.16 15.92
C MET A 62 -50.30 -5.47 15.16
N PRO A 63 -51.55 -5.84 14.82
CA PRO A 63 -51.83 -7.05 14.06
C PRO A 63 -51.30 -6.88 12.63
N SER A 64 -50.16 -7.51 12.32
CA SER A 64 -49.60 -7.50 10.96
C SER A 64 -50.44 -8.38 10.05
N VAL A 65 -51.08 -7.80 9.05
CA VAL A 65 -51.61 -8.54 7.91
C VAL A 65 -50.43 -9.20 7.20
N HIS A 66 -50.36 -10.52 7.28
CA HIS A 66 -49.33 -11.32 6.62
C HIS A 66 -49.63 -11.41 5.12
N HIS A 67 -48.96 -10.59 4.31
CA HIS A 67 -48.75 -10.92 2.91
C HIS A 67 -47.35 -11.53 2.76
N PRO A 68 -47.24 -12.83 2.43
CA PRO A 68 -45.97 -13.40 2.01
C PRO A 68 -45.59 -12.72 0.69
N ILE A 69 -44.59 -11.84 0.72
CA ILE A 69 -44.00 -11.30 -0.49
C ILE A 69 -43.20 -12.45 -1.12
N ASN A 70 -43.84 -13.22 -2.00
CA ASN A 70 -43.18 -14.17 -2.87
C ASN A 70 -42.55 -13.37 -4.02
N LEU A 71 -41.27 -13.02 -3.87
CA LEU A 71 -40.47 -12.50 -4.99
C LEU A 71 -40.13 -13.67 -5.91
N THR A 72 -41.00 -13.92 -6.89
CA THR A 72 -40.66 -14.71 -8.07
C THR A 72 -39.73 -13.87 -8.95
N TYR A 73 -38.45 -14.23 -8.99
CA TYR A 73 -37.53 -13.73 -10.00
C TYR A 73 -37.24 -14.84 -11.02
N SER A 74 -37.23 -14.47 -12.29
CA SER A 74 -36.66 -15.31 -13.35
C SER A 74 -35.32 -14.68 -13.69
N PRO A 75 -34.19 -15.38 -13.59
CA PRO A 75 -32.92 -14.85 -14.08
C PRO A 75 -33.07 -14.48 -15.56
N VAL A 76 -32.96 -13.19 -15.87
CA VAL A 76 -32.99 -12.72 -17.26
C VAL A 76 -31.64 -13.04 -17.87
N ALA A 77 -31.59 -14.09 -18.68
CA ALA A 77 -30.42 -14.36 -19.50
C ALA A 77 -30.27 -13.22 -20.53
N VAL A 78 -29.23 -12.42 -20.39
CA VAL A 78 -28.88 -11.39 -21.37
C VAL A 78 -28.53 -12.13 -22.67
N GLN A 79 -29.43 -12.08 -23.67
CA GLN A 79 -29.28 -12.83 -24.92
C GLN A 79 -28.22 -12.27 -25.88
N ARG A 80 -27.66 -11.10 -25.58
CA ARG A 80 -26.45 -10.60 -26.24
C ARG A 80 -25.25 -10.90 -25.34
N ALA A 81 -24.15 -11.36 -25.94
CA ALA A 81 -22.85 -11.42 -25.29
C ALA A 81 -22.35 -9.98 -25.01
N PHE A 82 -23.00 -9.30 -24.07
CA PHE A 82 -22.59 -8.01 -23.52
C PHE A 82 -22.00 -8.21 -22.10
N TYR A 83 -21.72 -9.45 -21.74
CA TYR A 83 -20.91 -9.77 -20.57
C TYR A 83 -19.44 -9.62 -21.01
N SER A 84 -18.93 -8.40 -20.89
CA SER A 84 -17.49 -8.19 -20.90
C SER A 84 -17.03 -8.39 -19.47
N ASP A 85 -16.25 -9.45 -19.22
CA ASP A 85 -15.67 -9.74 -17.91
C ASP A 85 -14.94 -8.50 -17.36
N HIS A 86 -14.31 -7.71 -18.23
CA HIS A 86 -13.64 -6.46 -17.90
C HIS A 86 -14.61 -5.37 -17.40
N LEU A 87 -15.80 -5.24 -18.00
CA LEU A 87 -16.80 -4.25 -17.55
C LEU A 87 -17.41 -4.65 -16.20
N PHE A 88 -17.66 -5.95 -16.00
CA PHE A 88 -18.14 -6.47 -14.73
C PHE A 88 -17.07 -6.32 -13.63
N GLN A 89 -15.80 -6.58 -13.96
CA GLN A 89 -14.67 -6.41 -13.06
C GLN A 89 -14.47 -4.95 -12.66
N ALA A 90 -14.47 -4.01 -13.61
CA ALA A 90 -14.40 -2.58 -13.31
C ALA A 90 -15.54 -2.14 -12.39
N TRP A 91 -16.77 -2.60 -12.65
CA TRP A 91 -17.91 -2.36 -11.75
C TRP A 91 -17.68 -2.93 -10.35
N MET A 92 -17.22 -4.18 -10.24
CA MET A 92 -16.89 -4.80 -8.95
C MET A 92 -15.83 -4.01 -8.18
N CYS A 93 -14.78 -3.53 -8.84
CA CYS A 93 -13.73 -2.72 -8.22
C CYS A 93 -14.26 -1.40 -7.63
N THR A 94 -15.36 -0.85 -8.15
CA THR A 94 -15.98 0.38 -7.60
C THR A 94 -16.85 0.12 -6.36
N ILE A 95 -17.44 -1.08 -6.24
CA ILE A 95 -18.38 -1.42 -5.16
C ILE A 95 -17.78 -2.31 -4.07
N LEU A 96 -16.68 -3.00 -4.37
CA LEU A 96 -16.00 -3.88 -3.41
C LEU A 96 -15.50 -3.05 -2.22
N PRO A 97 -15.84 -3.45 -0.99
CA PRO A 97 -15.29 -2.81 0.18
C PRO A 97 -13.77 -3.01 0.23
N CYS A 98 -12.99 -1.99 0.58
CA CYS A 98 -11.53 -2.10 0.77
C CYS A 98 -11.14 -3.16 1.82
N HIS A 99 -12.09 -3.55 2.67
CA HIS A 99 -11.98 -4.59 3.69
C HIS A 99 -12.51 -5.96 3.25
N TYR A 100 -12.78 -6.20 1.96
CA TYR A 100 -13.47 -7.41 1.46
C TYR A 100 -12.88 -8.74 1.99
N HIS A 101 -11.56 -8.80 2.16
CA HIS A 101 -10.85 -9.98 2.67
C HIS A 101 -10.55 -9.97 4.17
N MET A 102 -10.87 -8.87 4.87
CA MET A 102 -10.62 -8.75 6.31
C MET A 102 -11.77 -9.40 7.09
N GLN A 103 -11.49 -10.45 7.85
CA GLN A 103 -12.50 -11.15 8.64
C GLN A 103 -12.60 -10.55 10.04
N ILE A 104 -13.79 -10.11 10.48
CA ILE A 104 -14.00 -9.63 11.85
C ILE A 104 -13.94 -10.82 12.83
N SER A 105 -13.10 -10.69 13.85
CA SER A 105 -12.91 -11.60 14.97
C SER A 105 -13.90 -11.26 16.09
N GLY A 106 -14.73 -12.25 16.46
CA GLY A 106 -15.70 -12.15 17.55
C GLY A 106 -17.16 -11.93 17.11
N LYS A 107 -18.11 -12.31 17.99
CA LYS A 107 -19.54 -12.05 17.80
C LYS A 107 -19.82 -10.58 18.08
N VAL A 108 -20.07 -9.78 17.04
CA VAL A 108 -20.63 -8.44 17.22
C VAL A 108 -22.10 -8.59 17.64
N ALA A 109 -22.37 -8.47 18.93
CA ALA A 109 -23.73 -8.39 19.43
C ALA A 109 -24.30 -7.00 19.08
N GLY A 110 -25.24 -6.94 18.14
CA GLY A 110 -26.22 -5.85 18.09
C GLY A 110 -25.83 -4.52 17.42
N ALA A 111 -24.85 -4.45 16.53
CA ALA A 111 -24.63 -3.23 15.73
C ALA A 111 -25.43 -3.30 14.41
N ALA A 112 -26.63 -2.73 14.42
CA ALA A 112 -27.43 -2.50 13.23
C ALA A 112 -27.08 -1.13 12.61
N HIS A 113 -25.91 -0.99 11.98
CA HIS A 113 -25.59 0.10 11.04
C HIS A 113 -24.50 -0.35 10.05
N PRO A 114 -24.62 -0.08 8.72
CA PRO A 114 -23.58 -0.40 7.71
C PRO A 114 -22.33 0.49 7.81
N GLN A 115 -22.37 1.48 8.69
CA GLN A 115 -21.33 2.46 8.99
C GLN A 115 -20.84 2.24 10.43
N ALA A 116 -20.86 0.99 10.90
CA ALA A 116 -20.29 0.63 12.19
C ALA A 116 -18.79 0.93 12.15
N ASP A 117 -18.43 1.95 12.92
CA ASP A 117 -17.11 2.44 13.28
C ASP A 117 -15.97 1.52 12.83
N LEU A 118 -15.21 1.91 11.80
CA LEU A 118 -14.10 1.10 11.27
C LEU A 118 -13.08 0.83 12.39
N LEU A 119 -13.00 1.69 13.40
CA LEU A 119 -12.33 1.46 14.70
C LEU A 119 -12.70 0.11 15.34
N SER A 120 -13.98 -0.27 15.31
CA SER A 120 -14.49 -1.55 15.84
C SER A 120 -14.12 -2.77 14.96
N VAL A 121 -13.86 -2.54 13.68
CA VAL A 121 -13.48 -3.55 12.68
C VAL A 121 -11.96 -3.76 12.67
N VAL A 122 -11.19 -2.67 12.75
CA VAL A 122 -9.71 -2.66 12.70
C VAL A 122 -9.10 -3.30 13.94
N GLY A 123 -9.63 -3.04 15.13
CA GLY A 123 -9.16 -3.69 16.36
C GLY A 123 -9.44 -5.19 16.43
N ARG A 124 -10.08 -5.77 15.41
CA ARG A 124 -10.56 -7.16 15.42
C ARG A 124 -10.51 -7.84 14.07
N TYR A 125 -9.71 -7.48 13.07
CA TYR A 125 -9.70 -8.28 11.83
C TYR A 125 -8.63 -9.37 11.86
N ARG A 126 -8.90 -10.51 11.22
CA ARG A 126 -7.95 -11.61 11.01
C ARG A 126 -7.63 -11.72 9.53
N SER A 127 -6.34 -11.80 9.23
CA SER A 127 -5.81 -12.17 7.93
C SER A 127 -5.43 -13.67 7.90
N GLY A 128 -5.27 -14.22 6.69
CA GLY A 128 -4.59 -15.49 6.47
C GLY A 128 -3.06 -15.39 6.50
N LEU A 129 -2.50 -14.18 6.56
CA LEU A 129 -1.08 -13.85 6.68
C LEU A 129 -0.69 -13.60 8.15
N LYS A 130 0.62 -13.51 8.41
CA LYS A 130 1.14 -13.17 9.75
C LYS A 130 0.80 -11.73 10.12
N GLU A 131 0.54 -11.47 11.39
CA GLU A 131 0.34 -10.09 11.87
C GLU A 131 1.69 -9.39 12.08
N VAL A 132 1.78 -8.12 11.70
CA VAL A 132 2.93 -7.27 12.07
C VAL A 132 2.80 -6.90 13.55
N PRO A 133 3.85 -7.11 14.37
CA PRO A 133 3.76 -6.86 15.80
C PRO A 133 3.63 -5.35 16.10
N PRO A 134 2.61 -4.92 16.87
CA PRO A 134 2.58 -3.58 17.44
C PRO A 134 3.46 -3.51 18.70
N CYS A 135 4.31 -2.49 18.78
CA CYS A 135 5.19 -2.23 19.91
C CYS A 135 5.01 -0.80 20.40
N SER A 136 4.92 -0.64 21.72
CA SER A 136 4.98 0.66 22.42
C SER A 136 6.20 0.69 23.31
N ASN A 137 6.73 1.88 23.60
CA ASN A 137 7.90 2.15 24.42
C ASN A 137 9.14 1.36 23.99
N LEU A 138 9.26 1.08 22.68
CA LEU A 138 10.40 0.36 22.13
C LEU A 138 11.59 1.32 22.06
N SER A 139 12.70 1.01 22.71
CA SER A 139 13.90 1.86 22.61
C SER A 139 14.55 1.73 21.22
N PRO A 140 15.33 2.72 20.75
CA PRO A 140 16.02 2.63 19.46
C PRO A 140 16.97 1.43 19.36
N ASP A 141 17.61 1.03 20.46
CA ASP A 141 18.54 -0.10 20.47
C ASP A 141 17.81 -1.45 20.44
N GLU A 142 16.67 -1.57 21.14
CA GLU A 142 15.81 -2.76 21.02
C GLU A 142 15.16 -2.87 19.64
N PHE A 143 14.76 -1.73 19.05
CA PHE A 143 14.25 -1.69 17.69
C PHE A 143 15.29 -2.23 16.70
N ARG A 144 16.53 -1.73 16.80
CA ARG A 144 17.62 -2.18 15.93
C ARG A 144 17.83 -3.69 16.06
N ALA A 145 18.02 -4.19 17.27
CA ALA A 145 18.36 -5.58 17.51
C ALA A 145 17.24 -6.57 17.12
N ARG A 146 15.97 -6.19 17.30
CA ARG A 146 14.82 -7.10 17.13
C ARG A 146 14.15 -7.00 15.76
N PHE A 147 14.31 -5.89 15.05
CA PHE A 147 13.56 -5.62 13.82
C PHE A 147 14.48 -5.17 12.69
N GLU A 148 15.32 -4.15 12.91
CA GLU A 148 16.16 -3.60 11.83
C GLU A 148 17.26 -4.58 11.39
N GLU A 149 18.02 -5.16 12.31
CA GLU A 149 19.09 -6.13 12.02
C GLU A 149 18.55 -7.46 11.49
N THR A 150 17.37 -7.88 11.98
CA THR A 150 16.71 -9.11 11.53
C THR A 150 15.91 -8.91 10.25
N GLY A 151 15.73 -7.67 9.79
CA GLY A 151 14.95 -7.32 8.60
C GLY A 151 13.46 -7.65 8.72
N LEU A 152 12.83 -7.38 9.87
CA LEU A 152 11.42 -7.67 10.14
C LEU A 152 10.59 -6.38 10.30
N PRO A 153 9.36 -6.31 9.75
CA PRO A 153 8.49 -5.17 9.91
C PRO A 153 7.95 -5.07 11.34
N VAL A 154 7.65 -3.84 11.78
CA VAL A 154 7.07 -3.55 13.10
C VAL A 154 6.21 -2.29 13.05
N ILE A 155 5.20 -2.20 13.91
CA ILE A 155 4.42 -0.98 14.12
C ILE A 155 4.83 -0.34 15.45
N LEU A 156 5.22 0.94 15.42
CA LEU A 156 5.46 1.75 16.62
C LEU A 156 4.22 2.59 16.91
N THR A 157 3.61 2.45 18.09
CA THR A 157 2.25 2.97 18.34
C THR A 157 2.21 4.29 19.13
N ASP A 158 3.34 4.77 19.65
CA ASP A 158 3.40 5.79 20.70
C ASP A 158 4.24 7.03 20.34
N ILE A 159 4.79 7.10 19.13
CA ILE A 159 5.70 8.17 18.73
C ILE A 159 4.98 9.30 17.99
N ALA A 160 4.28 8.98 16.89
CA ALA A 160 3.66 10.02 16.06
C ALA A 160 2.46 10.69 16.76
N THR A 161 1.89 10.06 17.77
CA THR A 161 0.79 10.62 18.58
C THR A 161 1.17 11.92 19.28
N GLU A 162 2.47 12.14 19.53
CA GLU A 162 2.95 13.35 20.19
C GLU A 162 3.24 14.51 19.24
N TRP A 163 3.25 14.27 17.92
CA TRP A 163 3.62 15.28 16.95
C TRP A 163 2.61 16.42 16.84
N PRO A 164 3.07 17.68 16.68
CA PRO A 164 2.19 18.81 16.43
C PRO A 164 1.21 18.60 15.27
N ILE A 165 1.68 18.06 14.14
CA ILE A 165 0.81 17.78 12.98
C ILE A 165 -0.30 16.78 13.31
N PHE A 166 0.00 15.73 14.08
CA PHE A 166 -0.99 14.75 14.51
C PHE A 166 -2.09 15.41 15.36
N LYS A 167 -1.68 16.24 16.31
CA LYS A 167 -2.58 17.01 17.19
C LYS A 167 -3.40 18.07 16.44
N MET A 168 -2.84 18.69 15.40
CA MET A 168 -3.55 19.65 14.53
C MET A 168 -4.59 18.96 13.64
N LEU A 169 -4.27 17.79 13.08
CA LEU A 169 -5.18 17.04 12.21
C LEU A 169 -6.35 16.43 12.98
N GLN A 170 -6.18 16.07 14.26
CA GLN A 170 -7.26 15.56 15.12
C GLN A 170 -8.02 14.36 14.53
N GLY A 171 -7.31 13.52 13.75
CA GLY A 171 -7.91 12.38 13.06
C GLY A 171 -8.86 12.73 11.91
N LYS A 172 -8.98 14.00 11.51
CA LYS A 172 -9.86 14.46 10.43
C LYS A 172 -9.07 14.80 9.18
N PHE A 173 -9.39 14.17 8.07
CA PHE A 173 -8.74 14.42 6.78
C PHE A 173 -8.94 15.87 6.31
N GLU A 174 -10.11 16.46 6.56
CA GLU A 174 -10.47 17.82 6.16
C GLU A 174 -9.60 18.89 6.83
N ASN A 175 -9.00 18.57 7.99
CA ASN A 175 -8.10 19.48 8.69
C ASN A 175 -6.80 19.71 7.91
N LEU A 176 -6.46 18.88 6.93
CA LEU A 176 -5.34 19.15 6.02
C LEU A 176 -5.50 20.48 5.27
N SER A 177 -6.74 20.84 4.91
CA SER A 177 -7.10 22.14 4.31
C SER A 177 -7.55 23.14 5.39
N ALA A 178 -8.43 22.74 6.31
CA ALA A 178 -9.00 23.68 7.29
C ALA A 178 -7.95 24.25 8.28
N LYS A 179 -6.84 23.55 8.50
CA LYS A 179 -5.72 23.98 9.35
C LYS A 179 -4.51 24.48 8.57
N ARG A 180 -4.69 24.86 7.30
CA ARG A 180 -3.61 25.34 6.42
C ARG A 180 -2.75 26.42 7.08
N ALA A 181 -3.35 27.39 7.76
CA ALA A 181 -2.61 28.48 8.42
C ALA A 181 -1.65 28.01 9.55
N GLU A 182 -1.91 26.84 10.14
CA GLU A 182 -1.07 26.22 11.17
C GLU A 182 -0.02 25.27 10.55
N LEU A 183 -0.33 24.68 9.39
CA LEU A 183 0.49 23.68 8.71
C LEU A 183 1.50 24.27 7.71
N PHE A 184 1.15 25.37 7.04
CA PHE A 184 1.94 26.00 5.99
C PHE A 184 2.74 27.19 6.52
N LEU A 185 3.84 27.52 5.84
CA LEU A 185 4.61 28.73 6.15
C LEU A 185 3.76 29.99 5.87
N PRO A 186 3.89 31.06 6.67
CA PRO A 186 3.06 32.26 6.54
C PRO A 186 3.14 32.95 5.18
N GLU A 187 4.28 32.85 4.50
CA GLU A 187 4.55 33.53 3.22
C GLU A 187 3.99 32.78 2.00
N VAL A 188 3.49 31.55 2.19
CA VAL A 188 3.11 30.67 1.07
C VAL A 188 1.69 30.97 0.58
N PRO A 189 1.50 31.25 -0.73
CA PRO A 189 0.19 31.51 -1.33
C PRO A 189 -0.82 30.36 -1.13
N PRO A 190 -2.12 30.65 -0.89
CA PRO A 190 -3.17 29.63 -0.70
C PRO A 190 -3.25 28.57 -1.79
N ASP A 191 -2.99 28.98 -3.03
CA ASP A 191 -3.06 28.19 -4.25
C ASP A 191 -1.74 27.48 -4.61
N VAL A 192 -0.82 27.35 -3.65
CA VAL A 192 0.44 26.62 -3.85
C VAL A 192 0.16 25.20 -4.40
N PRO A 193 0.71 24.85 -5.57
CA PRO A 193 0.43 23.57 -6.20
C PRO A 193 1.24 22.46 -5.53
N MET A 194 0.54 21.51 -4.91
CA MET A 194 1.12 20.27 -4.38
C MET A 194 1.05 19.14 -5.41
N ARG A 195 2.03 18.23 -5.39
CA ARG A 195 2.12 17.09 -6.31
C ARG A 195 1.11 16.01 -5.96
N CYS A 196 0.24 15.68 -6.92
CA CYS A 196 -0.78 14.66 -6.83
C CYS A 196 -0.65 13.70 -8.01
N GLU A 197 0.12 12.62 -7.83
CA GLU A 197 0.58 11.73 -8.91
C GLU A 197 1.14 12.53 -10.10
N HIS A 198 0.46 12.51 -11.25
CA HIS A 198 0.85 13.19 -12.50
C HIS A 198 0.19 14.57 -12.68
N THR A 199 -0.46 15.10 -11.65
CA THR A 199 -1.07 16.43 -11.67
C THR A 199 -0.65 17.24 -10.44
N ARG A 200 -1.03 18.51 -10.41
CA ARG A 200 -0.81 19.41 -9.29
C ARG A 200 -2.12 20.07 -8.88
N MET A 201 -2.35 20.17 -7.58
CA MET A 201 -3.57 20.78 -7.02
C MET A 201 -3.21 21.63 -5.79
N SER A 202 -4.00 22.68 -5.52
CA SER A 202 -3.97 23.31 -4.20
C SER A 202 -4.48 22.31 -3.15
N ILE A 203 -4.08 22.49 -1.89
CA ILE A 203 -4.52 21.59 -0.82
C ILE A 203 -6.04 21.63 -0.61
N ASP A 204 -6.65 22.79 -0.84
CA ASP A 204 -8.10 22.99 -0.72
C ASP A 204 -8.85 22.26 -1.84
N ASP A 205 -8.36 22.34 -3.08
CA ASP A 205 -8.95 21.61 -4.20
C ASP A 205 -8.76 20.11 -4.06
N TYR A 206 -7.59 19.66 -3.57
CA TYR A 206 -7.33 18.26 -3.35
C TYR A 206 -8.25 17.67 -2.27
N VAL A 207 -8.41 18.34 -1.14
CA VAL A 207 -9.32 17.90 -0.08
C VAL A 207 -10.76 17.85 -0.59
N ARG A 208 -11.21 18.87 -1.35
CA ARG A 208 -12.55 18.86 -1.97
C ARG A 208 -12.72 17.67 -2.91
N TYR A 209 -11.78 17.47 -3.83
CA TYR A 209 -11.76 16.32 -4.74
C TYR A 209 -11.87 15.00 -3.97
N ALA A 210 -11.02 14.80 -2.96
CA ALA A 210 -10.95 13.56 -2.21
C ALA A 210 -12.27 13.22 -1.48
N LYS A 211 -13.00 14.24 -0.98
CA LYS A 211 -14.30 14.07 -0.32
C LYS A 211 -15.45 13.80 -1.28
N GLU A 212 -15.38 14.29 -2.50
CA GLU A 212 -16.49 14.25 -3.47
C GLU A 212 -16.38 13.11 -4.50
N GLN A 213 -15.17 12.58 -4.74
CA GLN A 213 -14.94 11.54 -5.73
C GLN A 213 -15.54 10.18 -5.35
N ASN A 214 -15.78 9.33 -6.36
CA ASN A 214 -16.03 7.90 -6.15
C ASN A 214 -15.32 7.03 -7.20
N ASP A 215 -14.06 7.36 -7.48
CA ASP A 215 -13.23 6.73 -8.50
C ASP A 215 -12.75 5.35 -8.05
N GLU A 216 -12.52 4.45 -9.03
CA GLU A 216 -11.88 3.14 -8.78
C GLU A 216 -10.44 3.31 -8.30
N ARG A 217 -9.69 4.19 -8.98
CA ARG A 217 -8.35 4.63 -8.65
C ARG A 217 -8.38 6.14 -8.42
N PRO A 218 -8.62 6.60 -7.18
CA PRO A 218 -8.62 8.02 -6.88
C PRO A 218 -7.21 8.60 -6.95
N ILE A 219 -7.10 9.89 -7.29
CA ILE A 219 -5.85 10.64 -7.34
C ILE A 219 -5.23 10.68 -5.94
N TYR A 220 -3.93 10.39 -5.88
CA TYR A 220 -3.17 10.30 -4.64
C TYR A 220 -2.20 11.47 -4.50
N LEU A 221 -2.28 12.24 -3.41
CA LEU A 221 -1.30 13.28 -3.10
C LEU A 221 -0.03 12.59 -2.62
N PHE A 222 1.09 12.86 -3.31
CA PHE A 222 2.39 12.26 -3.05
C PHE A 222 3.47 13.31 -3.34
N ASP A 223 3.76 14.12 -2.33
CA ASP A 223 4.56 15.33 -2.50
C ASP A 223 5.87 15.27 -1.69
N ALA A 224 7.00 15.30 -2.41
CA ALA A 224 8.34 15.30 -1.85
C ALA A 224 8.83 16.70 -1.43
N GLU A 225 8.25 17.73 -2.03
CA GLU A 225 8.61 19.14 -1.92
C GLU A 225 7.75 19.85 -0.88
N PHE A 226 6.89 19.13 -0.17
CA PHE A 226 6.04 19.68 0.89
C PHE A 226 6.83 20.46 1.95
N GLY A 227 8.09 20.11 2.19
CA GLY A 227 8.98 20.84 3.10
C GLY A 227 9.37 22.24 2.65
N THR A 228 9.15 22.59 1.38
CA THR A 228 9.30 23.96 0.86
C THR A 228 8.13 24.86 1.27
N TRP A 229 6.95 24.26 1.49
CA TRP A 229 5.69 24.99 1.70
C TRP A 229 5.17 24.87 3.14
N MET A 230 5.46 23.75 3.80
CA MET A 230 5.02 23.43 5.15
C MET A 230 6.14 23.63 6.16
N ASN A 231 5.78 24.02 7.39
CA ASN A 231 6.75 24.21 8.46
C ASN A 231 7.19 22.88 9.08
N VAL A 232 7.87 22.03 8.29
CA VAL A 232 8.17 20.63 8.63
C VAL A 232 8.84 20.47 9.98
N GLU A 233 9.83 21.31 10.28
CA GLU A 233 10.59 21.25 11.55
C GLU A 233 9.72 21.53 12.78
N ALA A 234 8.63 22.30 12.62
CA ALA A 234 7.66 22.54 13.69
C ALA A 234 6.54 21.49 13.74
N LEU A 235 6.39 20.66 12.71
CA LEU A 235 5.26 19.75 12.54
C LEU A 235 5.52 18.34 13.06
N TYR A 236 6.74 17.82 12.89
CA TYR A 236 7.14 16.52 13.40
C TYR A 236 8.67 16.43 13.53
N THR A 237 9.13 15.39 14.22
CA THR A 237 10.55 15.07 14.32
C THR A 237 10.76 13.62 13.89
N VAL A 238 11.83 13.37 13.14
CA VAL A 238 12.20 11.99 12.76
C VAL A 238 12.50 11.19 14.02
N PRO A 239 11.82 10.05 14.27
CA PRO A 239 12.09 9.22 15.44
C PRO A 239 13.54 8.77 15.51
N GLU A 240 14.12 8.71 16.71
CA GLU A 240 15.52 8.30 16.91
C GLU A 240 15.82 6.90 16.36
N HIS A 241 14.82 6.02 16.35
CA HIS A 241 14.84 4.69 15.75
C HIS A 241 15.40 4.69 14.33
N PHE A 242 15.06 5.72 13.55
CA PHE A 242 15.44 5.85 12.14
C PHE A 242 16.49 6.96 11.94
N GLY A 243 16.40 8.03 12.74
CA GLY A 243 17.20 9.24 12.55
C GLY A 243 18.67 9.12 12.96
N ARG A 244 19.02 8.18 13.85
CA ARG A 244 20.40 8.00 14.38
C ARG A 244 21.41 7.60 13.32
N ASP A 245 21.03 6.73 12.39
CA ASP A 245 21.93 6.14 11.40
C ASP A 245 21.64 6.59 9.95
N ASP A 246 20.79 7.62 9.72
CA ASP A 246 20.40 8.05 8.37
C ASP A 246 21.58 8.57 7.52
N PHE A 247 22.24 7.66 6.82
CA PHE A 247 23.51 7.89 6.15
C PHE A 247 23.40 8.68 4.86
N PHE A 248 22.24 8.73 4.20
CA PHE A 248 22.09 9.63 3.05
C PHE A 248 22.21 11.11 3.42
N LYS A 249 22.17 11.48 4.71
CA LYS A 249 22.48 12.84 5.17
C LYS A 249 23.89 13.30 4.83
N VAL A 250 24.87 12.40 4.63
CA VAL A 250 26.24 12.79 4.27
C VAL A 250 26.35 13.50 2.92
N LEU A 251 25.33 13.35 2.07
CA LEU A 251 25.25 13.98 0.77
C LEU A 251 24.75 15.44 0.83
N GLY A 252 24.26 15.90 1.99
CA GLY A 252 23.67 17.24 2.13
C GLY A 252 22.53 17.46 1.12
N ASP A 253 22.59 18.57 0.38
CA ASP A 253 21.59 18.93 -0.63
C ASP A 253 21.61 18.01 -1.87
N ALA A 254 22.69 17.25 -2.08
CA ALA A 254 22.78 16.25 -3.14
C ALA A 254 22.05 14.94 -2.81
N ARG A 255 21.38 14.87 -1.66
CA ARG A 255 20.60 13.70 -1.24
C ARG A 255 19.38 13.49 -2.15
N PRO A 256 19.08 12.24 -2.58
CA PRO A 256 17.85 11.94 -3.28
C PRO A 256 16.59 12.30 -2.47
N LYS A 257 15.48 12.60 -3.15
CA LYS A 257 14.18 12.80 -2.50
C LYS A 257 13.90 11.63 -1.54
N PHE A 258 13.67 11.96 -0.27
CA PHE A 258 13.66 10.96 0.82
C PHE A 258 12.48 11.09 1.77
N ARG A 259 11.69 12.15 1.67
CA ARG A 259 10.54 12.39 2.54
C ARG A 259 9.36 12.84 1.72
N TRP A 260 8.17 12.33 2.06
CA TRP A 260 6.93 12.68 1.39
C TRP A 260 5.82 12.87 2.40
N ILE A 261 4.96 13.85 2.14
CA ILE A 261 3.60 13.84 2.65
C ILE A 261 2.73 13.10 1.65
N ILE A 262 1.89 12.22 2.18
CA ILE A 262 0.99 11.39 1.39
C ILE A 262 -0.41 11.55 1.93
N ALA A 263 -1.34 11.92 1.07
CA ALA A 263 -2.74 12.04 1.43
C ALA A 263 -3.59 11.39 0.36
N GLY A 264 -4.68 10.75 0.77
CA GLY A 264 -5.70 10.41 -0.20
C GLY A 264 -6.91 9.71 0.38
N PRO A 265 -7.97 9.64 -0.43
CA PRO A 265 -9.24 9.13 0.04
C PRO A 265 -9.23 7.61 0.17
N ARG A 266 -10.32 7.07 0.72
CA ARG A 266 -10.63 5.64 0.68
C ARG A 266 -10.45 5.05 -0.74
N ARG A 267 -9.87 3.85 -0.83
CA ARG A 267 -9.39 3.15 -2.05
C ARG A 267 -8.08 3.70 -2.65
N GLY A 268 -7.61 4.87 -2.25
CA GLY A 268 -6.28 5.36 -2.62
C GLY A 268 -5.17 4.55 -1.95
N GLY A 269 -3.92 4.71 -2.40
CA GLY A 269 -2.77 4.02 -1.84
C GLY A 269 -1.72 3.70 -2.90
N SER A 270 -0.92 2.66 -2.65
CA SER A 270 0.21 2.28 -3.50
C SER A 270 0.16 0.78 -3.80
N SER A 271 0.36 0.42 -5.07
CA SER A 271 0.45 -0.97 -5.51
C SER A 271 1.74 -1.62 -4.99
N PHE A 272 1.94 -2.91 -5.26
CA PHE A 272 3.16 -3.59 -4.84
C PHE A 272 4.40 -2.96 -5.46
N HIS A 273 5.31 -2.54 -4.59
CA HIS A 273 6.63 -2.05 -4.95
C HIS A 273 7.66 -2.43 -3.88
N VAL A 274 8.92 -2.28 -4.23
CA VAL A 274 10.05 -2.26 -3.30
C VAL A 274 10.56 -0.84 -3.28
N ASP A 275 10.92 -0.35 -2.09
CA ASP A 275 11.44 1.00 -1.94
C ASP A 275 12.69 1.23 -2.81
N PRO A 276 12.83 2.44 -3.41
CA PRO A 276 13.93 2.73 -4.29
C PRO A 276 15.26 2.77 -3.55
N ASN A 277 16.34 2.65 -4.32
CA ASN A 277 17.72 2.66 -3.83
C ASN A 277 17.99 1.57 -2.77
N TYR A 278 17.10 0.59 -2.67
CA TYR A 278 17.10 -0.47 -1.66
C TYR A 278 17.13 0.05 -0.22
N THR A 279 16.52 1.21 0.01
CA THR A 279 16.42 1.84 1.33
C THR A 279 15.42 1.10 2.21
N SER A 280 15.49 1.37 3.52
CA SER A 280 14.37 1.09 4.43
C SER A 280 13.49 2.32 4.55
N ALA A 281 12.24 2.13 4.94
CA ALA A 281 11.30 3.22 5.10
C ALA A 281 10.55 3.13 6.43
N TRP A 282 10.02 4.28 6.85
CA TRP A 282 9.00 4.34 7.87
C TRP A 282 7.84 5.21 7.41
N ASN A 283 6.62 4.86 7.80
CA ASN A 283 5.39 5.53 7.41
C ASN A 283 4.53 5.81 8.63
N ALA A 284 4.44 7.07 9.02
CA ALA A 284 3.62 7.55 10.13
C ALA A 284 2.22 7.92 9.63
N ASN A 285 1.21 7.15 10.01
CA ASN A 285 -0.17 7.39 9.62
C ASN A 285 -0.83 8.40 10.58
N LEU A 286 -1.28 9.54 10.08
CA LEU A 286 -1.75 10.67 10.89
C LEU A 286 -3.28 10.77 10.98
N THR A 287 -3.98 10.30 9.95
CA THR A 287 -5.45 10.19 9.94
C THR A 287 -5.88 8.92 9.22
N GLY A 288 -7.12 8.47 9.46
CA GLY A 288 -7.69 7.30 8.79
C GLY A 288 -6.95 6.00 9.07
N PHE A 289 -7.27 4.97 8.29
CA PHE A 289 -6.68 3.64 8.43
C PHE A 289 -6.10 3.16 7.10
N LYS A 290 -4.90 2.59 7.15
CA LYS A 290 -4.20 2.00 6.00
C LYS A 290 -4.01 0.51 6.22
N ARG A 291 -4.43 -0.31 5.26
CA ARG A 291 -4.15 -1.75 5.23
C ARG A 291 -2.86 -2.00 4.46
N TRP A 292 -1.98 -2.79 5.05
CA TRP A 292 -0.67 -3.13 4.51
C TRP A 292 -0.55 -4.63 4.28
N ILE A 293 0.03 -5.02 3.15
CA ILE A 293 0.44 -6.40 2.87
C ILE A 293 1.92 -6.35 2.53
N LEU A 294 2.74 -7.12 3.25
CA LEU A 294 4.20 -7.12 3.12
C LEU A 294 4.72 -8.53 2.83
N LEU A 295 5.59 -8.67 1.84
CA LEU A 295 6.26 -9.92 1.51
C LEU A 295 7.78 -9.72 1.59
N PRO A 296 8.52 -10.66 2.20
CA PRO A 296 9.96 -10.54 2.33
C PRO A 296 10.66 -10.55 0.96
N PRO A 297 11.93 -10.10 0.90
CA PRO A 297 12.75 -10.24 -0.30
C PRO A 297 12.70 -11.67 -0.86
N GLY A 298 12.67 -11.81 -2.19
CA GLY A 298 12.57 -13.11 -2.87
C GLY A 298 11.16 -13.68 -3.03
N HIS A 299 10.15 -13.05 -2.44
CA HIS A 299 8.78 -13.56 -2.42
C HIS A 299 7.85 -12.65 -3.23
N THR A 300 7.88 -12.79 -4.57
CA THR A 300 7.06 -11.95 -5.45
C THR A 300 5.56 -12.26 -5.27
N PRO A 301 4.70 -11.23 -5.06
CA PRO A 301 3.25 -11.41 -4.97
C PRO A 301 2.65 -11.94 -6.28
N ALA A 302 1.48 -12.60 -6.21
CA ALA A 302 0.81 -13.03 -7.43
C ALA A 302 0.36 -11.83 -8.27
N GLY A 303 0.46 -11.93 -9.60
CA GLY A 303 0.08 -10.84 -10.52
C GLY A 303 1.04 -9.64 -10.53
N VAL A 304 2.23 -9.78 -9.93
CA VAL A 304 3.31 -8.78 -9.94
C VAL A 304 4.47 -9.32 -10.76
N PHE A 305 4.90 -8.56 -11.76
CA PHE A 305 5.97 -8.96 -12.69
C PHE A 305 7.00 -7.83 -12.80
N PRO A 306 8.07 -7.85 -11.99
CA PRO A 306 9.17 -6.90 -12.14
C PRO A 306 10.01 -7.18 -13.40
N SER A 307 10.59 -6.14 -13.98
CA SER A 307 11.66 -6.26 -14.99
C SER A 307 12.94 -6.85 -14.38
N ASP A 308 13.84 -7.35 -15.22
CA ASP A 308 15.12 -7.93 -14.78
C ASP A 308 15.97 -6.93 -13.97
N ASP A 309 15.86 -5.65 -14.30
CA ASP A 309 16.54 -4.53 -13.63
C ASP A 309 15.67 -3.83 -12.56
N MET A 310 14.50 -4.39 -12.23
CA MET A 310 13.57 -3.86 -11.24
C MET A 310 13.15 -2.39 -11.47
N SER A 311 13.42 -1.82 -12.65
CA SER A 311 13.08 -0.44 -12.99
C SER A 311 11.58 -0.27 -13.28
N GLU A 312 10.95 -1.34 -13.76
CA GLU A 312 9.52 -1.40 -14.03
C GLU A 312 8.88 -2.57 -13.29
N VAL A 313 7.70 -2.33 -12.73
CA VAL A 313 6.90 -3.38 -12.08
C VAL A 313 5.50 -3.38 -12.68
N ALA A 314 5.20 -4.41 -13.47
CA ALA A 314 3.86 -4.60 -13.97
C ALA A 314 2.96 -5.15 -12.85
N THR A 315 1.89 -4.41 -12.55
CA THR A 315 0.88 -4.74 -11.54
C THR A 315 -0.52 -4.50 -12.09
N SER A 316 -1.56 -4.92 -11.35
CA SER A 316 -2.96 -4.59 -11.67
C SER A 316 -3.18 -3.08 -11.76
N VAL A 317 -4.15 -2.65 -12.58
CA VAL A 317 -4.40 -1.23 -12.85
C VAL A 317 -4.88 -0.50 -11.60
N SER A 318 -5.69 -1.17 -10.78
CA SER A 318 -6.17 -0.65 -9.49
C SER A 318 -5.80 -1.58 -8.33
N LEU A 319 -5.73 -0.99 -7.13
CA LEU A 319 -5.47 -1.74 -5.89
C LEU A 319 -6.58 -2.75 -5.61
N THR A 320 -7.81 -2.37 -5.89
CA THR A 320 -8.99 -3.23 -5.69
C THR A 320 -9.01 -4.39 -6.69
N GLU A 321 -8.55 -4.17 -7.93
CA GLU A 321 -8.38 -5.24 -8.90
C GLU A 321 -7.40 -6.31 -8.40
N TRP A 322 -6.26 -5.90 -7.86
CA TRP A 322 -5.29 -6.84 -7.32
C TRP A 322 -5.89 -7.65 -6.15
N LEU A 323 -6.59 -6.98 -5.23
CA LEU A 323 -7.29 -7.63 -4.12
C LEU A 323 -8.34 -8.64 -4.59
N LEU A 324 -9.04 -8.35 -5.69
CA LEU A 324 -10.07 -9.22 -6.25
C LEU A 324 -9.50 -10.48 -6.93
N ASN A 325 -8.36 -10.33 -7.62
CA ASN A 325 -7.85 -11.35 -8.54
C ASN A 325 -6.67 -12.15 -8.01
N HIS A 326 -5.84 -11.56 -7.14
CA HIS A 326 -4.52 -12.11 -6.79
C HIS A 326 -4.29 -12.29 -5.29
N TYR A 327 -5.11 -11.69 -4.43
CA TYR A 327 -4.95 -11.80 -2.98
C TYR A 327 -5.00 -13.25 -2.48
N ASP A 328 -6.03 -14.02 -2.84
CA ASP A 328 -6.20 -15.40 -2.35
C ASP A 328 -5.01 -16.29 -2.75
N ALA A 329 -4.53 -16.16 -3.99
CA ALA A 329 -3.36 -16.89 -4.47
C ALA A 329 -2.07 -16.49 -3.75
N THR A 330 -1.94 -15.20 -3.39
CA THR A 330 -0.80 -14.69 -2.61
C THR A 330 -0.84 -15.24 -1.18
N VAL A 331 -2.01 -15.25 -0.54
CA VAL A 331 -2.19 -15.85 0.79
C VAL A 331 -1.89 -17.34 0.77
N GLU A 332 -2.43 -18.08 -0.20
CA GLU A 332 -2.18 -19.52 -0.32
C GLU A 332 -0.70 -19.85 -0.44
N LYS A 333 0.04 -19.08 -1.26
CA LYS A 333 1.45 -19.31 -1.51
C LYS A 333 2.37 -18.85 -0.36
N TRP A 334 2.04 -17.74 0.31
CA TRP A 334 2.97 -17.03 1.18
C TRP A 334 2.50 -16.83 2.63
N ARG A 335 1.41 -17.48 3.06
CA ARG A 335 0.86 -17.38 4.43
C ARG A 335 1.88 -17.52 5.57
N ASP A 336 2.93 -18.32 5.38
CA ASP A 336 3.89 -18.62 6.44
C ASP A 336 5.03 -17.61 6.53
N VAL A 337 5.11 -16.64 5.61
CA VAL A 337 6.23 -15.68 5.53
C VAL A 337 5.78 -14.24 5.30
N ALA A 338 4.65 -14.04 4.63
CA ALA A 338 4.07 -12.72 4.39
C ALA A 338 3.31 -12.20 5.60
N TYR A 339 3.25 -10.87 5.69
CA TYR A 339 2.63 -10.14 6.79
C TYR A 339 1.47 -9.28 6.28
N GLU A 340 0.48 -9.07 7.13
CA GLU A 340 -0.61 -8.14 6.91
C GLU A 340 -0.99 -7.43 8.20
N CYS A 341 -1.22 -6.13 8.10
CA CYS A 341 -1.61 -5.30 9.23
C CYS A 341 -2.46 -4.10 8.79
N VAL A 342 -3.03 -3.39 9.76
CA VAL A 342 -3.70 -2.11 9.55
C VAL A 342 -3.08 -1.12 10.51
N CYS A 343 -2.59 -0.01 9.97
CA CYS A 343 -2.12 1.12 10.74
C CYS A 343 -3.26 2.12 10.91
N GLY A 344 -3.54 2.51 12.15
CA GLY A 344 -4.47 3.59 12.50
C GLY A 344 -3.77 4.93 12.71
N PRO A 345 -4.50 5.96 13.15
CA PRO A 345 -3.92 7.26 13.46
C PRO A 345 -2.92 7.15 14.61
N GLY A 346 -1.68 7.59 14.38
CA GLY A 346 -0.58 7.60 15.35
C GLY A 346 0.42 6.45 15.17
N ASP A 347 0.06 5.42 14.40
CA ASP A 347 0.92 4.27 14.13
C ASP A 347 2.03 4.63 13.13
N ILE A 348 3.25 4.17 13.40
CA ILE A 348 4.39 4.22 12.47
C ILE A 348 4.72 2.81 12.01
N MET A 349 4.53 2.53 10.72
CA MET A 349 4.99 1.29 10.08
C MET A 349 6.48 1.38 9.76
N PHE A 350 7.28 0.40 10.17
CA PHE A 350 8.64 0.20 9.67
C PHE A 350 8.66 -0.84 8.54
N ILE A 351 9.26 -0.47 7.41
CA ILE A 351 9.43 -1.30 6.22
C ILE A 351 10.94 -1.57 6.04
N PRO A 352 11.42 -2.80 6.27
CA PRO A 352 12.82 -3.13 6.05
C PRO A 352 13.17 -3.11 4.55
N CYS A 353 14.45 -2.93 4.22
CA CYS A 353 14.89 -2.86 2.83
C CYS A 353 14.55 -4.14 2.06
N GLY A 354 14.13 -3.99 0.79
CA GLY A 354 13.85 -5.12 -0.10
C GLY A 354 12.48 -5.78 0.07
N TRP A 355 11.65 -5.32 1.00
CA TRP A 355 10.31 -5.85 1.20
C TRP A 355 9.33 -5.34 0.15
N TRP A 356 8.64 -6.27 -0.51
CA TRP A 356 7.47 -5.95 -1.32
C TRP A 356 6.35 -5.47 -0.40
N HIS A 357 5.77 -4.32 -0.69
CA HIS A 357 4.67 -3.82 0.13
C HIS A 357 3.56 -3.18 -0.71
N PHE A 358 2.33 -3.41 -0.27
CA PHE A 358 1.09 -2.91 -0.86
C PHE A 358 0.29 -2.18 0.22
N VAL A 359 -0.27 -1.03 -0.14
CA VAL A 359 -1.01 -0.18 0.81
C VAL A 359 -2.33 0.25 0.18
N ILE A 360 -3.43 0.03 0.89
CA ILE A 360 -4.74 0.58 0.52
C ILE A 360 -5.38 1.33 1.69
N ASN A 361 -5.84 2.54 1.42
CA ASN A 361 -6.58 3.37 2.36
C ASN A 361 -7.98 2.79 2.58
N LEU A 362 -8.28 2.43 3.83
CA LEU A 362 -9.60 2.02 4.25
C LEU A 362 -10.52 3.23 4.51
N GLU A 363 -9.90 4.37 4.86
CA GLU A 363 -10.50 5.68 5.08
C GLU A 363 -9.61 6.79 4.50
N ASP A 364 -10.15 8.00 4.40
CA ASP A 364 -9.37 9.17 3.97
C ASP A 364 -8.20 9.39 4.94
N SER A 365 -6.97 9.25 4.43
CA SER A 365 -5.77 9.12 5.25
C SER A 365 -4.69 10.10 4.84
N VAL A 366 -4.08 10.76 5.81
CA VAL A 366 -2.85 11.56 5.69
C VAL A 366 -1.73 10.82 6.41
N ALA A 367 -0.55 10.76 5.81
CA ALA A 367 0.63 10.15 6.39
C ALA A 367 1.89 10.92 5.99
N ILE A 368 2.96 10.69 6.74
CA ILE A 368 4.32 11.14 6.40
C ILE A 368 5.19 9.90 6.30
N THR A 369 5.97 9.79 5.23
CA THR A 369 6.86 8.66 5.01
C THR A 369 8.26 9.14 4.68
N GLN A 370 9.28 8.44 5.15
CA GLN A 370 10.66 8.70 4.77
C GLN A 370 11.44 7.42 4.50
N ASN A 371 12.33 7.50 3.52
CA ASN A 371 13.33 6.50 3.20
C ASN A 371 14.67 6.90 3.84
N TYR A 372 15.36 5.92 4.41
CA TYR A 372 16.63 6.12 5.07
C TYR A 372 17.58 4.93 4.87
N VAL A 373 18.87 5.23 4.95
CA VAL A 373 19.94 4.22 4.93
C VAL A 373 20.49 4.16 6.34
N SER A 374 20.54 2.98 6.93
CA SER A 374 21.13 2.73 8.24
C SER A 374 22.30 1.77 8.14
N ARG A 375 22.96 1.52 9.26
CA ARG A 375 24.07 0.55 9.31
C ARG A 375 23.66 -0.86 8.94
N CYS A 376 22.39 -1.21 9.14
CA CYS A 376 21.87 -2.55 8.87
C CYS A 376 21.64 -2.79 7.37
N ASN A 377 21.31 -1.75 6.61
CA ASN A 377 21.03 -1.86 5.18
C ASN A 377 22.13 -1.25 4.26
N LEU A 378 23.11 -0.54 4.82
CA LEU A 378 24.17 0.17 4.07
C LEU A 378 24.89 -0.70 3.04
N LEU A 379 25.27 -1.94 3.40
CA LEU A 379 25.93 -2.85 2.47
C LEU A 379 25.03 -3.21 1.27
N ASN A 380 23.74 -3.43 1.52
CA ASN A 380 22.78 -3.78 0.47
C ASN A 380 22.50 -2.58 -0.43
N VAL A 381 22.39 -1.38 0.14
CA VAL A 381 22.27 -0.12 -0.60
C VAL A 381 23.48 0.11 -1.50
N LEU A 382 24.71 -0.03 -0.99
CA LEU A 382 25.93 0.15 -1.80
C LEU A 382 26.01 -0.84 -2.96
N LYS A 383 25.63 -2.12 -2.73
CA LYS A 383 25.53 -3.12 -3.80
C LYS A 383 24.48 -2.73 -4.85
N PHE A 384 23.30 -2.30 -4.40
CA PHE A 384 22.22 -1.88 -5.29
C PHE A 384 22.65 -0.69 -6.15
N LEU A 385 23.16 0.37 -5.53
CA LEU A 385 23.60 1.58 -6.24
C LEU A 385 24.72 1.27 -7.26
N SER A 386 25.62 0.33 -6.93
CA SER A 386 26.71 -0.06 -7.84
C SER A 386 26.24 -0.92 -9.02
N ALA A 387 25.25 -1.80 -8.79
CA ALA A 387 24.78 -2.76 -9.79
C ALA A 387 23.64 -2.21 -10.67
N MET A 388 22.76 -1.40 -10.10
CA MET A 388 21.48 -0.97 -10.67
C MET A 388 21.48 0.52 -10.96
N LYS A 389 22.53 1.00 -11.63
CA LYS A 389 22.76 2.45 -11.87
C LYS A 389 21.58 3.13 -12.56
N SER A 390 20.90 2.46 -13.50
CA SER A 390 19.72 2.97 -14.20
C SER A 390 18.47 3.08 -13.32
N SER A 391 18.39 2.28 -12.24
CA SER A 391 17.23 2.18 -11.36
C SER A 391 17.35 3.04 -10.09
N ILE A 392 18.36 3.91 -10.02
CA ILE A 392 18.53 4.86 -8.91
C ILE A 392 17.47 5.96 -9.04
N SER A 393 16.65 6.12 -8.00
CA SER A 393 15.55 7.09 -8.03
C SER A 393 15.73 8.29 -7.09
N GLY A 394 14.96 9.34 -7.34
CA GLY A 394 14.89 10.54 -6.49
C GLY A 394 15.94 11.59 -6.81
N ILE A 395 16.57 11.50 -7.99
CA ILE A 395 17.59 12.43 -8.49
C ILE A 395 16.96 13.31 -9.57
N ASP A 396 16.32 14.41 -9.16
CA ASP A 396 15.84 15.50 -10.04
C ASP A 396 15.03 15.05 -11.29
N GLU A 397 14.28 13.97 -11.16
CA GLU A 397 13.52 13.33 -12.26
C GLU A 397 12.26 14.09 -12.70
N ASP A 398 11.85 15.10 -11.93
CA ASP A 398 10.59 15.83 -12.15
C ASP A 398 10.73 17.01 -13.14
N MET A 399 11.89 17.15 -13.81
CA MET A 399 12.19 18.22 -14.75
C MET A 399 12.20 17.68 -16.18
N ASP A 400 11.09 17.88 -16.91
CA ASP A 400 10.86 17.47 -18.31
C ASP A 400 11.68 18.31 -19.34
N ASP A 401 12.99 18.46 -19.13
CA ASP A 401 13.89 19.06 -20.13
C ASP A 401 14.98 18.06 -20.56
N CYS A 402 15.30 18.04 -21.85
CA CYS A 402 16.21 17.05 -22.44
C CYS A 402 17.65 17.18 -21.92
N ASP A 403 18.08 18.39 -21.58
CA ASP A 403 19.37 18.63 -20.92
C ASP A 403 19.39 18.06 -19.49
N THR A 404 18.24 18.09 -18.80
CA THR A 404 18.11 17.53 -17.45
C THR A 404 18.20 16.01 -17.46
N ASN A 405 17.59 15.33 -18.44
CA ASN A 405 17.66 13.86 -18.55
C ASN A 405 19.09 13.33 -18.68
N ARG A 406 19.94 13.98 -19.50
CA ARG A 406 21.35 13.60 -19.61
C ARG A 406 22.11 13.82 -18.30
N MET A 407 21.87 14.96 -17.63
CA MET A 407 22.49 15.24 -16.32
C MET A 407 22.06 14.24 -15.25
N VAL A 408 20.79 13.83 -15.25
CA VAL A 408 20.25 12.80 -14.35
C VAL A 408 20.92 11.45 -14.63
N GLU A 409 21.06 11.04 -15.89
CA GLU A 409 21.75 9.80 -16.26
C GLU A 409 23.23 9.80 -15.84
N GLU A 410 23.95 10.91 -16.08
CA GLU A 410 25.35 11.08 -15.67
C GLU A 410 25.51 11.03 -14.14
N ARG A 411 24.61 11.68 -13.41
CA ARG A 411 24.60 11.64 -11.94
C ARG A 411 24.26 10.25 -11.43
N ARG A 412 23.24 9.57 -11.98
CA ARG A 412 22.92 8.18 -11.65
C ARG A 412 24.12 7.25 -11.85
N ALA A 413 24.88 7.44 -12.93
CA ALA A 413 26.06 6.63 -13.23
C ALA A 413 27.19 6.78 -12.19
N SER A 414 27.32 7.96 -11.58
CA SER A 414 28.37 8.33 -10.62
C SER A 414 27.91 8.36 -9.16
N PHE A 415 26.60 8.32 -8.90
CA PHE A 415 26.01 8.47 -7.57
C PHE A 415 26.51 7.45 -6.54
N ALA A 416 26.72 6.20 -6.97
CA ALA A 416 27.27 5.17 -6.08
C ALA A 416 28.69 5.52 -5.60
N GLU A 417 29.51 6.11 -6.46
CA GLU A 417 30.89 6.52 -6.15
C GLU A 417 30.89 7.77 -5.27
N GLU A 418 30.02 8.72 -5.57
CA GLU A 418 29.79 9.93 -4.75
C GLU A 418 29.39 9.56 -3.31
N PHE A 419 28.37 8.71 -3.16
CA PHE A 419 27.90 8.27 -1.84
C PHE A 419 28.97 7.47 -1.09
N SER A 420 29.67 6.56 -1.77
CA SER A 420 30.77 5.81 -1.16
C SER A 420 31.89 6.73 -0.69
N ALA A 421 32.29 7.73 -1.47
CA ALA A 421 33.32 8.70 -1.10
C ALA A 421 32.90 9.55 0.11
N ALA A 422 31.66 10.05 0.13
CA ALA A 422 31.13 10.82 1.25
C ALA A 422 31.04 9.97 2.54
N MET A 423 30.71 8.69 2.42
CA MET A 423 30.70 7.74 3.54
C MET A 423 32.11 7.45 4.07
N HIS A 424 33.11 7.30 3.21
CA HIS A 424 34.50 7.14 3.65
C HIS A 424 35.04 8.37 4.37
N ALA A 425 34.66 9.57 3.91
CA ALA A 425 35.06 10.82 4.54
C ALA A 425 34.41 11.01 5.93
N SER A 426 33.14 10.63 6.07
CA SER A 426 32.37 10.86 7.30
C SER A 426 32.47 9.73 8.32
N TYR A 427 32.57 8.48 7.87
CA TYR A 427 32.51 7.26 8.70
C TYR A 427 33.52 6.19 8.24
N PRO A 428 34.84 6.47 8.28
CA PRO A 428 35.87 5.56 7.78
C PRO A 428 35.84 4.19 8.48
N ASP A 429 35.74 4.15 9.81
CA ASP A 429 35.72 2.90 10.58
C ASP A 429 34.51 2.02 10.26
N LEU A 430 33.37 2.64 9.89
CA LEU A 430 32.18 1.89 9.50
C LEU A 430 32.36 1.30 8.11
N MET A 431 32.90 2.08 7.17
CA MET A 431 33.16 1.61 5.81
C MET A 431 34.16 0.46 5.78
N GLU A 432 35.23 0.51 6.58
CA GLU A 432 36.18 -0.61 6.70
C GLU A 432 35.48 -1.91 7.12
N ARG A 433 34.56 -1.83 8.10
CA ARG A 433 33.76 -3.00 8.53
C ARG A 433 32.83 -3.48 7.42
N VAL A 434 32.16 -2.57 6.72
CA VAL A 434 31.24 -2.89 5.62
C VAL A 434 31.97 -3.59 4.48
N GLU A 435 33.15 -3.09 4.10
CA GLU A 435 33.99 -3.70 3.06
C GLU A 435 34.55 -5.07 3.48
N SER A 436 34.94 -5.22 4.76
CA SER A 436 35.34 -6.52 5.31
C SER A 436 34.20 -7.54 5.23
N ASN A 437 32.98 -7.15 5.63
CA ASN A 437 31.78 -7.98 5.52
C ASN A 437 31.48 -8.33 4.06
N ALA A 438 31.59 -7.37 3.13
CA ALA A 438 31.39 -7.61 1.71
C ALA A 438 32.36 -8.65 1.14
N LYS A 439 33.65 -8.59 1.53
CA LYS A 439 34.68 -9.56 1.14
C LYS A 439 34.37 -10.95 1.72
N MET A 440 33.92 -11.03 2.97
CA MET A 440 33.52 -12.29 3.59
C MET A 440 32.33 -12.93 2.88
N GLU A 441 31.28 -12.16 2.57
CA GLU A 441 30.12 -12.66 1.82
C GLU A 441 30.49 -13.11 0.40
N ALA A 442 31.36 -12.38 -0.28
CA ALA A 442 31.85 -12.75 -1.61
C ALA A 442 32.65 -14.07 -1.57
N ALA A 443 33.51 -14.24 -0.57
CA ALA A 443 34.27 -15.47 -0.35
C ALA A 443 33.34 -16.66 -0.05
N GLU A 444 32.32 -16.45 0.78
CA GLU A 444 31.32 -17.47 1.09
C GLU A 444 30.51 -17.87 -0.15
N ARG A 445 30.07 -16.90 -0.95
CA ARG A 445 29.37 -17.17 -2.22
C ARG A 445 30.26 -17.94 -3.20
N HIS A 446 31.55 -17.59 -3.28
CA HIS A 446 32.51 -18.29 -4.12
C HIS A 446 32.76 -19.73 -3.63
N ARG A 447 32.82 -19.95 -2.32
CA ARG A 447 32.91 -21.28 -1.71
C ARG A 447 31.67 -22.13 -2.02
N ARG A 448 30.46 -21.58 -1.85
CA ARG A 448 29.20 -22.26 -2.19
C ARG A 448 29.13 -22.62 -3.68
N ARG A 449 29.53 -21.70 -4.57
CA ARG A 449 29.62 -21.99 -6.01
C ARG A 449 30.57 -23.15 -6.31
N LYS A 450 31.74 -23.20 -5.67
CA LYS A 450 32.71 -24.31 -5.82
C LYS A 450 32.18 -25.64 -5.29
N VAL A 451 31.36 -25.62 -4.23
CA VAL A 451 30.72 -26.83 -3.67
C VAL A 451 29.57 -27.31 -4.57
N CYS A 452 28.84 -26.41 -5.23
CA CYS A 452 27.75 -26.75 -6.15
C CYS A 452 28.21 -27.16 -7.55
N THR A 453 29.47 -26.90 -7.95
CA THR A 453 30.06 -27.32 -9.25
C THR A 453 30.58 -28.77 -9.26
N ALA A 454 29.86 -29.71 -8.64
CA ALA A 454 30.17 -31.14 -8.70
C ALA A 454 29.01 -31.94 -9.30
N LEU A 455 28.53 -31.55 -10.50
CA LEU A 455 27.76 -32.41 -11.40
C LEU A 455 28.27 -32.17 -12.84
N PRO A 456 28.96 -33.14 -13.46
CA PRO A 456 29.40 -33.00 -14.83
C PRO A 456 28.28 -33.45 -15.76
N LEU A 457 27.57 -32.51 -16.40
CA LEU A 457 26.94 -32.74 -17.71
C LEU A 457 26.40 -31.44 -18.32
N LEU A 458 26.91 -31.20 -19.54
CA LEU A 458 26.43 -30.33 -20.63
C LEU A 458 26.90 -28.87 -20.62
N ASP A 459 28.04 -28.70 -21.30
CA ASP A 459 28.35 -27.52 -22.11
C ASP A 459 27.16 -27.13 -23.00
N ALA A 460 26.60 -25.95 -22.74
CA ALA A 460 25.88 -25.16 -23.74
C ALA A 460 26.00 -23.67 -23.38
N GLY A 461 26.99 -23.01 -23.99
CA GLY A 461 26.91 -21.64 -24.51
C GLY A 461 26.64 -20.48 -23.55
N ASN A 462 27.67 -19.64 -23.36
CA ASN A 462 27.62 -18.19 -23.12
C ASN A 462 26.21 -17.59 -22.85
N ALA A 463 25.87 -17.44 -21.57
CA ALA A 463 24.95 -16.42 -21.10
C ALA A 463 25.43 -15.94 -19.73
N GLY A 464 26.03 -14.75 -19.70
CA GLY A 464 26.36 -14.03 -18.47
C GLY A 464 25.08 -13.51 -17.82
N GLY A 465 24.33 -14.40 -17.18
CA GLY A 465 23.21 -14.06 -16.32
C GLY A 465 23.59 -14.36 -14.87
N PHE A 466 23.78 -13.31 -14.06
CA PHE A 466 23.90 -13.46 -12.62
C PHE A 466 22.53 -13.85 -12.06
N ALA A 467 22.32 -15.14 -11.81
CA ALA A 467 21.20 -15.59 -11.00
C ALA A 467 21.39 -15.11 -9.55
N PHE A 468 20.45 -14.29 -9.07
CA PHE A 468 20.20 -14.13 -7.65
C PHE A 468 19.46 -15.40 -7.18
N ASP A 469 20.10 -16.16 -6.32
CA ASP A 469 19.41 -17.12 -5.47
C ASP A 469 18.91 -16.27 -4.30
N PHE A 470 17.59 -16.05 -4.27
CA PHE A 470 16.91 -15.23 -3.27
C PHE A 470 16.77 -15.97 -1.93
#